data_AF-A0A2U0AIK8-F1
#
_entry.id   AF-A0A2U0AIK8-F1
#
_cell.length_a   1.000
_cell.length_b   1.000
_cell.length_c   1.000
_cell.angle_alpha   90.00
_cell.angle_beta   90.00
_cell.angle_gamma   90.00
#
_symmetry.space_group_name_H-M   'P 1'
#
loop_
_entity.id
_entity.type
_entity.pdbx_description
1 polymer ?
#
loop_
_entity_poly.entity_id
_entity_poly.type
_entity_poly.pdbx_seq_one_letter_code
_entity_poly.pdbx_strand_id
1 'polypeptide(L)' 'MLQELERLQTEWRFELIQVDIDRYPAIREKYHTRIPLLEDHQGRCLSEYFLDQATLLSYLQGA' A
#
# COMPACT_ATOMS: atom_id res chain seq x y z
N MET A 1 -8.54 -0.51 -4.44
CA MET A 1 -7.39 -0.80 -3.54
C MET A 1 -7.74 -0.49 -2.10
N LEU A 2 -8.01 0.77 -1.73
CA LEU A 2 -8.26 1.19 -0.34
C LEU A 2 -9.36 0.38 0.39
N GLN A 3 -10.56 0.27 -0.19
CA GLN A 3 -11.68 -0.46 0.43
C GLN A 3 -11.34 -1.92 0.76
N GLU A 4 -10.56 -2.57 -0.11
CA GLU A 4 -10.15 -3.96 0.10
C GLU A 4 -9.06 -4.07 1.18
N LEU A 5 -8.17 -3.08 1.26
CA LEU A 5 -7.18 -2.99 2.33
C LEU A 5 -7.86 -2.78 3.69
N GLU A 6 -8.88 -1.93 3.79
CA GLU A 6 -9.65 -1.73 5.03
C GLU A 6 -10.35 -3.02 5.48
N ARG A 7 -10.88 -3.80 4.53
CA ARG A 7 -11.46 -5.12 4.80
C ARG A 7 -10.40 -6.08 5.37
N LEU A 8 -9.26 -6.20 4.68
CA LEU A 8 -8.16 -7.07 5.09
C LEU A 8 -7.50 -6.62 6.41
N GLN A 9 -7.51 -5.32 6.69
CA GLN A 9 -6.99 -4.74 7.93
C GLN A 9 -7.69 -5.33 9.15
N THR A 10 -9.01 -5.52 9.06
CA THR A 10 -9.81 -6.12 10.14
C THR A 10 -9.45 -7.59 10.36
N GLU A 11 -9.21 -8.32 9.28
CA GLU A 11 -8.92 -9.77 9.29
C GLU A 11 -7.49 -10.06 9.77
N TRP A 12 -6.51 -9.30 9.29
CA TRP A 12 -5.08 -9.54 9.51
C TRP A 12 -4.43 -8.61 10.55
N ARG A 13 -5.17 -7.61 11.05
CA ARG A 13 -4.76 -6.68 12.12
C ARG A 13 -3.46 -5.92 11.83
N PHE A 14 -3.25 -5.49 10.59
CA PHE A 14 -2.14 -4.60 10.24
C PHE A 14 -2.53 -3.11 10.38
N GLU A 15 -1.53 -2.24 10.45
CA GLU A 15 -1.74 -0.79 10.39
C GLU A 15 -1.72 -0.32 8.93
N LEU A 16 -2.72 0.48 8.54
CA LEU A 16 -2.80 1.09 7.21
C LEU A 16 -2.61 2.60 7.34
N ILE A 17 -1.55 3.12 6.73
CA ILE A 17 -1.26 4.56 6.67
C ILE A 17 -1.59 5.06 5.27
N GLN A 18 -2.59 5.93 5.17
CA GLN A 18 -2.93 6.58 3.90
C GLN A 18 -2.15 7.89 3.75
N VAL A 19 -1.44 8.02 2.64
CA VAL A 19 -0.69 9.24 2.28
C VAL A 19 -1.33 9.87 1.05
N ASP A 20 -1.85 11.08 1.21
CA ASP A 20 -2.30 11.93 0.10
C ASP A 20 -1.10 12.66 -0.50
N ILE A 21 -0.58 12.13 -1.60
CA ILE A 21 0.66 12.63 -2.22
C ILE A 21 0.53 14.05 -2.76
N ASP A 22 -0.68 14.53 -3.07
CA ASP A 22 -0.89 15.88 -3.58
C ASP A 22 -0.67 16.95 -2.51
N ARG A 23 -0.67 16.56 -1.22
CA ARG A 23 -0.34 17.45 -0.09
C ARG A 23 1.15 17.56 0.19
N TYR A 24 1.98 16.71 -0.43
CA TYR A 24 3.41 16.61 -0.13
C TYR A 24 4.24 16.60 -1.43
N PRO A 25 4.73 17.76 -1.90
CA PRO A 25 5.45 17.87 -3.17
C PRO A 25 6.63 16.88 -3.32
N ALA A 26 7.39 16.65 -2.24
CA ALA A 26 8.51 15.71 -2.25
C ALA A 26 8.06 14.24 -2.45
N ILE A 27 6.89 13.88 -1.92
CA ILE A 27 6.30 12.54 -2.11
C ILE A 27 5.78 12.41 -3.53
N ARG A 28 5.09 13.45 -4.04
CA ARG A 28 4.62 13.49 -5.44
C ARG A 28 5.76 13.37 -6.44
N GLU A 29 6.90 14.01 -6.18
CA GLU A 29 8.09 13.90 -7.02
C GLU A 29 8.71 12.50 -6.95
N LYS A 30 8.74 11.86 -5.77
CA LYS A 30 9.27 10.50 -5.63
C LYS A 30 8.42 9.44 -6.35
N TYR A 31 7.09 9.54 -6.25
CA TYR A 31 6.18 8.49 -6.70
C TYR A 31 5.51 8.77 -8.05
N HIS A 32 5.58 10.02 -8.53
CA HIS A 32 5.04 10.46 -9.83
C HIS A 32 3.61 9.96 -10.07
N THR A 33 3.43 9.05 -11.05
CA THR A 33 2.14 8.50 -11.48
C THR A 33 1.88 7.09 -10.97
N ARG A 34 2.77 6.54 -10.12
CA ARG A 34 2.61 5.21 -9.49
C ARG A 34 1.61 5.30 -8.34
N ILE A 35 0.35 5.57 -8.67
CA ILE A 35 -0.73 5.79 -7.70
C ILE A 35 -1.99 5.11 -8.24
N PRO A 36 -2.72 4.32 -7.44
CA PRO A 36 -2.41 3.96 -6.06
C PRO A 36 -1.22 2.98 -5.95
N LEU A 37 -0.43 3.13 -4.89
CA LEU A 37 0.74 2.32 -4.58
C LEU A 37 0.67 1.88 -3.12
N LEU A 38 0.98 0.61 -2.88
CA LEU A 38 1.10 0.03 -1.56
C LEU A 38 2.56 -0.38 -1.34
N GLU A 39 3.19 0.20 -0.32
CA GLU A 39 4.53 -0.16 0.12
C GLU A 39 4.49 -0.59 1.58
N ASP A 40 5.46 -1.42 1.98
CA ASP A 40 5.70 -1.68 3.39
C ASP A 40 6.50 -0.56 4.07
N HIS A 41 6.75 -0.73 5.36
CA HIS A 41 7.52 0.21 6.19
C HIS A 41 8.99 0.38 5.75
N GLN A 42 9.52 -0.50 4.89
CA GLN A 42 10.87 -0.43 4.34
C GLN A 42 10.88 0.15 2.91
N GLY A 43 9.71 0.50 2.37
CA GLY A 43 9.56 0.99 0.99
C GLY A 43 9.56 -0.13 -0.05
N ARG A 44 9.35 -1.40 0.34
CA ARG A 44 9.14 -2.50 -0.60
C ARG A 44 7.75 -2.34 -1.21
N CYS A 45 7.69 -2.20 -2.53
CA CYS A 45 6.43 -2.21 -3.28
C CYS A 45 5.76 -3.58 -3.17
N LEU A 46 4.53 -3.58 -2.63
CA LEU A 46 3.67 -4.76 -2.56
C LEU A 46 2.66 -4.78 -3.70
N SER A 47 2.25 -3.61 -4.22
CA SER A 47 1.23 -3.50 -5.27
C SER A 47 1.15 -2.09 -5.87
N GLU A 48 0.88 -2.01 -7.17
CA GLU A 48 0.69 -0.76 -7.93
C GLU A 48 -0.56 -0.85 -8.80
N TYR A 49 -1.28 0.28 -8.94
CA TYR A 49 -2.49 0.49 -9.75
C TYR A 49 -3.72 -0.32 -9.28
N PHE A 50 -3.55 -1.61 -9.02
CA PHE A 50 -4.56 -2.54 -8.50
C PHE A 50 -3.97 -3.39 -7.39
N LEU A 51 -4.79 -3.75 -6.40
CA LEU A 51 -4.33 -4.55 -5.27
C LEU A 51 -3.94 -5.96 -5.74
N ASP A 52 -2.67 -6.31 -5.57
CA ASP A 52 -2.22 -7.69 -5.63
C ASP A 52 -2.42 -8.34 -4.26
N GLN A 53 -3.59 -8.95 -4.09
CA GLN A 53 -3.94 -9.60 -2.83
C GLN A 53 -3.05 -10.81 -2.53
N ALA A 54 -2.58 -11.53 -3.56
CA ALA A 54 -1.74 -12.71 -3.34
C ALA A 54 -0.38 -12.30 -2.75
N THR A 55 0.24 -11.26 -3.33
CA THR A 55 1.50 -10.71 -2.84
C THR A 55 1.35 -10.14 -1.43
N LEU A 56 0.27 -9.39 -1.15
CA LEU A 56 0.01 -8.87 0.20
C LEU A 56 -0.17 -9.99 1.22
N LEU A 57 -0.97 -11.01 0.93
CA LEU A 57 -1.20 -12.12 1.85
C LEU A 57 0.08 -12.93 2.11
N SER A 58 0.88 -13.17 1.07
CA SER A 58 2.19 -13.81 1.21
C SER A 58 3.11 -13.00 2.14
N TYR A 59 3.12 -11.67 1.98
CA TYR A 59 3.88 -10.77 2.85
C TYR A 59 3.41 -10.84 4.30
N LEU A 60 2.10 -10.78 4.54
CA LEU A 60 1.51 -10.84 5.88
C LEU A 60 1.74 -12.19 6.57
N GLN A 61 1.92 -13.27 5.80
CA GLN A 61 2.27 -14.60 6.29
C GLN A 61 3.77 -14.74 6.63
N GLY A 62 4.60 -13.73 6.34
CA GLY A 62 6.03 -13.72 6.66
C GLY A 62 6.95 -14.30 5.59
N ALA A 63 6.55 -14.24 4.31
CA ALA A 63 7.36 -14.69 3.17
C ALA A 63 8.38 -13.66 2.67
#